data_AF-A0A4R1GKX5-F1
#
_entry.id   AF-A0A4R1GKX5-F1
#
_cell.length_a   1.000
_cell.length_b   1.000
_cell.length_c   1.000
_cell.angle_alpha   90.00
_cell.angle_beta   90.00
_cell.angle_gamma   90.00
#
_symmetry.space_group_name_H-M   'P 1'
#
loop_
_entity.id
_entity.type
_entity.pdbx_description
1 polymer ?
#
loop_
_entity_poly.entity_id
_entity_poly.type
_entity_poly.pdbx_seq_one_letter_code
_entity_poly.pdbx_strand_id
1 'polypeptide(L)'
;MEHQIDIRSEKEEIAAVIKLAESGDVITCQRESQFEICKHALIEARLIGITIQLLDDDGYVIRQTSSKKRSQVQGPMFNDRQLAVIKALEKVLSHCKKEGVSLIGYSDELVALPTSIAGTDLASAYAVDVYTSGCYQGAEGIDSLITQ
;
A
#
# COMPACT_ATOMS: atom_id res chain seq x y z
N MET A 1 8.75 8.98 20.23
CA MET A 1 9.43 10.22 19.83
C MET A 1 9.00 10.58 18.42
N GLU A 2 8.99 11.86 18.06
CA GLU A 2 8.65 12.29 16.69
C GLU A 2 9.95 12.56 15.91
N HIS A 3 10.06 11.98 14.72
CA HIS A 3 11.18 12.15 13.80
C HIS A 3 10.67 12.74 12.49
N GLN A 4 11.14 13.92 12.13
CA GLN A 4 10.80 14.53 10.85
C GLN A 4 11.86 14.19 9.80
N ILE A 5 11.43 13.60 8.69
CA ILE A 5 12.29 13.39 7.52
C ILE A 5 12.44 14.72 6.79
N ASP A 6 13.68 15.17 6.57
CA ASP A 6 13.95 16.35 5.75
C ASP A 6 13.43 16.12 4.33
N ILE A 7 12.82 17.13 3.72
CA ILE A 7 12.26 17.03 2.38
C ILE A 7 13.28 16.58 1.32
N ARG A 8 14.58 16.83 1.53
CA ARG A 8 15.69 16.46 0.65
C ARG A 8 16.28 15.10 0.96
N SER A 9 15.91 14.47 2.07
CA SER A 9 16.46 13.18 2.42
C SER A 9 16.11 12.13 1.38
N GLU A 10 17.16 11.40 1.00
CA GLU A 10 17.14 10.32 0.03
C GLU A 10 17.15 8.95 0.75
N LYS A 11 17.03 7.88 -0.04
CA LYS A 11 16.80 6.51 0.48
C LYS A 11 17.72 6.08 1.63
N GLU A 12 19.01 6.38 1.52
CA GLU A 12 20.02 5.92 2.49
C GLU A 12 19.87 6.62 3.85
N GLU A 13 19.61 7.93 3.83
CA GLU A 13 19.37 8.73 5.04
C GLU A 13 18.08 8.30 5.73
N ILE A 14 17.00 8.12 4.95
CA ILE A 14 15.72 7.63 5.46
C ILE A 14 15.89 6.26 6.13
N ALA A 15 16.63 5.34 5.48
CA ALA A 15 16.88 4.02 6.04
C ALA A 15 17.70 4.08 7.35
N ALA A 16 18.62 5.04 7.48
CA ALA A 16 19.37 5.25 8.71
C ALA A 16 18.47 5.73 9.87
N VAL A 17 17.56 6.68 9.60
CA VAL A 17 16.56 7.15 10.58
C VAL A 17 15.67 6.00 11.02
N ILE A 18 15.16 5.22 10.07
CA ILE A 18 14.28 4.07 10.36
C ILE A 18 14.99 3.04 11.25
N LYS A 19 16.27 2.73 11.00
CA LYS A 19 17.03 1.75 11.79
C LYS A 19 17.25 2.16 13.25
N LEU A 20 17.20 3.46 13.54
CA LEU A 20 17.38 4.01 14.88
C LEU A 20 16.05 4.24 15.62
N ALA A 21 14.92 4.10 14.92
CA ALA A 21 13.60 4.33 15.49
C ALA A 21 13.20 3.20 16.45
N GLU A 22 12.52 3.59 17.52
CA GLU A 22 12.06 2.70 18.58
C GLU A 22 10.53 2.52 18.55
N SER A 23 10.05 1.49 19.25
CA SER A 23 8.60 1.27 19.39
C SER A 23 7.95 2.46 20.09
N GLY A 24 6.93 3.03 19.47
CA GLY A 24 6.24 4.26 19.92
C GLY A 24 6.67 5.50 19.15
N ASP A 25 7.65 5.39 18.25
CA ASP A 25 8.07 6.51 17.41
C ASP A 25 7.10 6.80 16.28
N VAL A 26 7.01 8.07 15.93
CA VAL A 26 6.26 8.60 14.79
C VAL A 26 7.26 9.24 13.84
N ILE A 27 7.24 8.81 12.58
CA ILE A 27 8.12 9.30 11.52
C ILE A 27 7.27 10.05 10.52
N THR A 28 7.60 11.31 10.30
CA THR A 28 6.80 12.25 9.53
C THR A 28 7.47 12.58 8.22
N CYS A 29 6.75 12.42 7.12
CA CYS A 29 7.18 12.66 5.74
C CYS A 29 6.39 13.82 5.14
N GLN A 30 6.99 14.51 4.17
CA GLN A 30 6.33 15.59 3.40
C GLN A 30 6.11 15.22 1.94
N ARG A 31 6.72 14.13 1.46
CA ARG A 31 6.56 13.64 0.09
C ARG A 31 6.11 12.19 0.09
N GLU A 32 5.26 11.85 -0.87
CA GLU A 32 4.78 10.48 -1.05
C GLU A 32 5.92 9.49 -1.35
N SER A 33 6.94 9.91 -2.10
CA SER A 33 8.15 9.11 -2.35
C SER A 33 8.88 8.74 -1.05
N GLN A 34 8.98 9.68 -0.10
CA GLN A 34 9.61 9.44 1.20
C GLN A 34 8.76 8.51 2.06
N PHE A 35 7.43 8.68 2.04
CA PHE A 35 6.50 7.81 2.75
C PHE A 35 6.65 6.35 2.31
N GLU A 36 6.71 6.09 1.00
CA GLU A 36 6.90 4.73 0.50
C GLU A 36 8.30 4.17 0.82
N ILE A 37 9.36 4.99 0.75
CA ILE A 37 10.71 4.58 1.17
C ILE A 37 10.74 4.20 2.66
N CYS A 38 10.16 5.02 3.53
CA CYS A 38 10.04 4.74 4.97
C CYS A 38 9.32 3.41 5.19
N LYS A 39 8.20 3.19 4.50
CA LYS A 39 7.40 1.97 4.62
C LYS A 39 8.19 0.73 4.19
N HIS A 40 8.92 0.80 3.08
CA HIS A 40 9.78 -0.28 2.63
C HIS A 40 10.92 -0.55 3.62
N ALA A 41 11.62 0.48 4.09
CA ALA A 41 12.71 0.35 5.06
C ALA A 41 12.22 -0.27 6.38
N LEU A 42 11.02 0.10 6.84
CA LEU A 42 10.41 -0.44 8.04
C LEU A 42 10.13 -1.94 7.93
N ILE A 43 9.62 -2.38 6.77
CA ILE A 43 9.36 -3.80 6.47
C ILE A 43 10.66 -4.59 6.39
N GLU A 44 11.68 -4.07 5.69
CA GLU A 44 13.00 -4.71 5.56
C GLU A 44 13.68 -4.86 6.92
N ALA A 45 13.64 -3.82 7.76
CA ALA A 45 14.21 -3.84 9.10
C ALA A 45 13.39 -4.65 10.12
N ARG A 46 12.16 -5.06 9.75
CA ARG A 46 11.21 -5.79 10.62
C ARG A 46 10.93 -5.09 11.95
N LEU A 47 10.96 -3.76 11.95
CA LEU A 47 10.71 -2.96 13.16
C LEU A 47 9.21 -2.84 13.43
N ILE A 48 8.85 -2.82 14.70
CA ILE A 48 7.46 -2.88 15.15
C ILE A 48 7.17 -1.78 16.16
N GLY A 49 5.97 -1.23 16.11
CA GLY A 49 5.48 -0.17 16.99
C GLY A 49 5.79 1.22 16.46
N ILE A 50 6.22 1.36 15.21
CA ILE A 50 6.54 2.65 14.60
C ILE A 50 5.38 3.08 13.70
N THR A 51 5.03 4.36 13.75
CA THR A 51 4.03 4.98 12.88
C THR A 51 4.74 5.86 11.85
N ILE A 52 4.33 5.77 10.59
CA ILE A 52 4.78 6.67 9.51
C ILE A 52 3.58 7.52 9.09
N GLN A 53 3.78 8.83 8.98
CA GLN A 53 2.78 9.81 8.56
C GLN A 53 3.27 10.56 7.34
N LEU A 54 2.36 10.86 6.42
CA LEU A 54 2.55 11.85 5.35
C LEU A 54 1.71 13.08 5.72
N LEU A 55 2.37 14.23 5.80
CA LEU A 55 1.69 15.50 5.98
C LEU A 55 1.48 16.21 4.64
N ASP A 56 0.41 17.00 4.56
CA ASP A 56 0.27 18.04 3.55
C ASP A 56 1.06 19.31 3.94
N ASP A 57 0.96 20.33 3.07
CA ASP A 57 1.64 21.62 3.26
C ASP A 57 1.14 22.39 4.49
N ASP A 58 -0.08 22.12 4.95
CA ASP A 58 -0.69 22.73 6.13
C ASP A 58 -0.37 21.94 7.42
N GLY A 59 0.39 20.84 7.31
CA GLY A 59 0.81 20.00 8.42
C GLY A 59 -0.24 18.98 8.88
N TYR A 60 -1.31 18.76 8.11
CA TYR A 60 -2.30 17.73 8.42
C TYR A 60 -1.86 16.36 7.91
N VAL A 61 -2.14 15.32 8.68
CA VAL A 61 -1.88 13.93 8.28
C VAL A 61 -2.85 13.52 7.19
N ILE A 62 -2.35 13.34 5.96
CA ILE A 62 -3.14 12.87 4.82
C ILE A 62 -2.98 11.35 4.60
N ARG A 63 -1.94 10.73 5.16
CA ARG A 63 -1.74 9.28 5.10
C ARG A 63 -0.97 8.78 6.32
N GLN A 64 -1.37 7.64 6.87
CA GLN A 64 -0.68 7.04 8.01
C GLN A 64 -0.63 5.52 7.88
N THR A 65 0.48 4.91 8.31
CA THR A 65 0.57 3.47 8.55
C THR A 65 1.37 3.20 9.82
N SER A 66 1.06 2.12 10.53
CA SER A 66 1.80 1.71 11.73
C SER A 66 2.22 0.26 11.62
N SER A 67 3.48 -0.05 11.91
CA SER A 67 3.91 -1.44 12.07
C SER A 67 3.38 -1.99 13.39
N LYS A 68 2.49 -2.98 13.33
CA LYS A 68 1.92 -3.64 14.52
C LYS A 68 2.52 -5.03 14.69
N LYS A 69 2.66 -5.49 15.95
CA LYS A 69 3.04 -6.89 16.21
C LYS A 69 1.94 -7.78 15.68
N ARG A 70 2.30 -8.96 15.18
CA ARG A 70 1.32 -10.01 14.82
C ARG A 70 0.37 -10.35 15.97
N SER A 71 0.83 -10.23 17.22
CA SER A 71 0.00 -10.41 18.42
C SER A 71 -0.94 -9.23 18.74
N GLN A 72 -0.68 -8.04 18.17
CA GLN A 72 -1.51 -6.84 18.32
C GLN A 72 -2.54 -6.70 17.18
N VAL A 73 -2.32 -7.38 16.06
CA VAL A 73 -3.31 -7.53 15.00
C VAL A 73 -4.24 -8.67 15.39
N GLN A 74 -5.33 -8.35 16.06
CA GLN A 74 -6.39 -9.32 16.33
C GLN A 74 -7.22 -9.51 15.06
N GLY A 75 -7.30 -10.74 14.58
CA GLY A 75 -8.07 -11.11 13.40
C GLY A 75 -7.77 -12.53 12.93
N PRO A 76 -8.66 -13.15 12.14
CA PRO A 76 -8.39 -14.45 11.56
C PRO A 76 -7.16 -14.35 10.67
N MET A 77 -6.21 -15.26 10.88
CA MET A 77 -5.06 -15.40 10.00
C MET A 77 -5.44 -16.22 8.77
N PHE A 78 -4.86 -15.88 7.61
CA PHE A 78 -4.95 -16.77 6.46
C PHE A 78 -4.29 -18.11 6.79
N ASN A 79 -5.02 -19.20 6.53
CA ASN A 79 -4.48 -20.55 6.60
C ASN A 79 -3.59 -20.86 5.37
N ASP A 80 -2.86 -21.98 5.41
CA ASP A 80 -1.93 -22.36 4.35
C ASP A 80 -2.58 -22.45 2.97
N ARG A 81 -3.83 -22.91 2.90
CA ARG A 81 -4.58 -22.99 1.64
C ARG A 81 -4.90 -21.60 1.11
N GLN A 82 -5.33 -20.67 1.95
CA GLN A 82 -5.58 -19.27 1.57
C GLN A 82 -4.30 -18.57 1.13
N LEU A 83 -3.19 -18.78 1.84
CA LEU A 83 -1.88 -18.24 1.45
C LEU A 83 -1.39 -18.79 0.10
N ALA A 84 -1.65 -20.06 -0.20
CA ALA A 84 -1.31 -20.64 -1.50
C ALA A 84 -2.10 -19.97 -2.65
N VAL A 85 -3.38 -19.62 -2.42
CA VAL A 85 -4.21 -18.88 -3.38
C VAL A 85 -3.66 -17.47 -3.61
N ILE A 86 -3.30 -16.75 -2.53
CA ILE A 86 -2.71 -15.41 -2.64
C ILE A 86 -1.41 -15.46 -3.46
N LYS A 87 -0.53 -16.42 -3.21
CA LYS A 87 0.70 -16.62 -3.99
C LYS A 87 0.44 -16.94 -5.46
N ALA A 88 -0.63 -17.67 -5.76
CA ALA A 88 -1.03 -17.93 -7.14
C ALA A 88 -1.50 -16.64 -7.83
N LEU A 89 -2.30 -15.83 -7.14
CA LEU A 89 -2.74 -14.52 -7.62
C LEU A 89 -1.55 -13.59 -7.89
N GLU A 90 -0.59 -13.50 -6.97
CA GLU A 90 0.65 -12.72 -7.16
C GLU A 90 1.41 -13.11 -8.43
N LYS A 91 1.49 -14.41 -8.74
CA LYS A 91 2.10 -14.90 -9.99
C LYS A 91 1.31 -14.44 -11.22
N VAL A 92 -0.01 -14.52 -11.19
CA VAL A 92 -0.86 -14.04 -12.28
C VAL A 92 -0.66 -12.54 -12.52
N LEU A 93 -0.67 -11.73 -11.45
CA LEU A 93 -0.40 -10.30 -11.54
C LEU A 93 0.99 -10.00 -12.13
N SER A 94 2.01 -10.79 -11.75
CA SER A 94 3.34 -10.69 -12.33
C SER A 94 3.36 -10.99 -13.84
N HIS A 95 2.58 -11.99 -14.27
CA HIS A 95 2.43 -12.32 -15.69
C HIS A 95 1.71 -11.20 -16.46
N CYS A 96 0.62 -10.64 -15.92
CA CYS A 96 -0.06 -9.49 -16.53
C CYS A 96 0.93 -8.35 -16.81
N LYS A 97 1.76 -8.00 -15.81
CA LYS A 97 2.77 -6.95 -15.98
C LYS A 97 3.79 -7.26 -17.08
N LYS A 98 4.23 -8.52 -17.22
CA LYS A 98 5.19 -8.93 -18.27
C LYS A 98 4.59 -8.85 -19.67
N GLU A 99 3.30 -9.11 -19.80
CA GLU A 99 2.56 -9.01 -21.06
C GLU A 99 2.03 -7.59 -21.35
N GLY A 100 2.44 -6.59 -20.56
CA GLY A 100 2.03 -5.20 -20.76
C GLY A 100 0.57 -4.92 -20.39
N VAL A 101 0.01 -5.68 -19.44
CA VAL A 101 -1.33 -5.48 -18.88
C VAL A 101 -1.22 -4.85 -17.49
N SER A 102 -1.84 -3.70 -17.33
CA SER A 102 -2.05 -2.99 -16.07
C SER A 102 -3.46 -3.29 -15.56
N LEU A 103 -3.59 -3.60 -14.26
CA LEU A 103 -4.88 -3.78 -13.59
C LEU A 103 -5.15 -2.58 -12.69
N ILE A 104 -6.29 -1.93 -12.88
CA ILE A 104 -6.72 -0.77 -12.09
C ILE A 104 -8.02 -1.12 -11.38
N GLY A 105 -7.99 -0.98 -10.06
CA GLY A 105 -9.16 -1.19 -9.22
C GLY A 105 -9.90 0.11 -8.94
N TYR A 106 -11.18 0.16 -9.28
CA TYR A 106 -12.13 1.22 -8.92
C TYR A 106 -13.01 0.76 -7.74
N SER A 107 -13.91 1.63 -7.27
CA SER A 107 -14.82 1.36 -6.16
C SER A 107 -15.68 0.11 -6.35
N ASP A 108 -16.15 -0.10 -7.58
CA ASP A 108 -17.13 -1.11 -7.98
C ASP A 108 -16.57 -2.13 -8.98
N GLU A 109 -15.52 -1.78 -9.71
CA GLU A 109 -15.02 -2.57 -10.84
C GLU A 109 -13.50 -2.73 -10.86
N LEU A 110 -13.04 -3.81 -11.49
CA LEU A 110 -11.63 -4.04 -11.79
C LEU A 110 -11.47 -3.98 -13.30
N VAL A 111 -10.59 -3.11 -13.80
CA VAL A 111 -10.36 -2.95 -15.24
C VAL A 111 -8.93 -3.32 -15.62
N ALA A 112 -8.74 -3.76 -16.86
CA ALA A 112 -7.45 -4.01 -17.48
C ALA A 112 -7.16 -2.98 -18.57
N LEU A 113 -5.91 -2.51 -18.64
CA LEU A 113 -5.42 -1.52 -19.60
C LEU A 113 -4.03 -1.91 -20.11
N PRO A 114 -3.66 -1.58 -21.36
CA PRO A 114 -2.26 -1.63 -21.80
C PRO A 114 -1.37 -0.74 -20.91
N THR A 115 -0.20 -1.23 -20.50
CA THR A 115 0.75 -0.49 -19.64
C THR A 115 1.32 0.78 -20.28
N SER A 116 1.16 0.93 -21.59
CA SER A 116 1.55 2.15 -22.33
C SER A 116 0.58 3.32 -22.11
N ILE A 117 -0.60 3.07 -21.53
CA ILE A 117 -1.60 4.09 -21.23
C ILE A 117 -1.50 4.44 -19.75
N ALA A 118 -1.39 5.72 -19.44
CA ALA A 118 -1.38 6.18 -18.05
C ALA A 118 -2.75 5.92 -17.41
N GLY A 119 -2.76 5.40 -16.17
CA GLY A 119 -4.01 5.09 -15.46
C GLY A 119 -4.93 6.30 -15.20
N THR A 120 -4.41 7.52 -15.36
CA THR A 120 -5.15 8.78 -15.25
C THR A 120 -5.90 9.17 -16.52
N ASP A 121 -5.66 8.50 -17.66
CA ASP A 121 -6.45 8.65 -18.89
C ASP A 121 -7.74 7.81 -18.74
N LEU A 122 -8.56 8.22 -17.77
CA LEU A 122 -9.77 7.59 -17.22
C LEU A 122 -10.89 7.31 -18.25
N ALA A 123 -10.73 7.73 -19.50
CA ALA A 123 -11.70 7.57 -20.59
C ALA A 123 -11.13 6.77 -21.78
N SER A 124 -10.15 5.90 -21.52
CA SER A 124 -9.55 5.06 -22.54
C SER A 124 -10.57 4.04 -23.06
N ALA A 125 -10.91 4.10 -24.34
CA ALA A 125 -11.68 3.06 -25.05
C ALA A 125 -11.00 1.68 -25.04
N TYR A 126 -9.79 1.59 -24.49
CA TYR A 126 -9.00 0.37 -24.34
C TYR A 126 -9.11 -0.24 -22.93
N ALA A 127 -9.89 0.37 -22.02
CA ALA A 127 -10.23 -0.24 -20.74
C ALA A 127 -11.15 -1.44 -20.98
N VAL A 128 -10.82 -2.58 -20.36
CA VAL A 128 -11.63 -3.79 -20.43
C VAL A 128 -11.99 -4.21 -19.02
N ASP A 129 -13.29 -4.36 -18.75
CA ASP A 129 -13.78 -4.82 -17.47
C ASP A 129 -13.34 -6.27 -17.23
N VAL A 130 -12.70 -6.50 -16.09
CA VAL A 130 -12.30 -7.83 -15.66
C VAL A 130 -13.47 -8.46 -14.93
N TYR A 131 -14.03 -9.52 -15.50
CA TYR A 131 -15.08 -10.28 -14.83
C TYR A 131 -14.53 -10.96 -13.57
N THR A 132 -14.82 -10.39 -12.40
CA THR A 132 -14.31 -10.86 -11.11
C THR A 132 -15.23 -11.87 -10.43
N SER A 133 -16.31 -12.29 -11.11
CA SER A 133 -17.36 -13.15 -10.54
C SER A 133 -17.95 -12.59 -9.23
N GLY A 134 -17.96 -11.26 -9.08
CA GLY A 134 -18.45 -10.57 -7.88
C GLY A 134 -17.51 -10.69 -6.66
N CYS A 135 -16.28 -11.18 -6.83
CA CYS A 135 -15.32 -11.34 -5.74
C CYS A 135 -14.46 -10.09 -5.49
N TYR A 136 -14.45 -9.13 -6.42
CA TYR A 136 -13.69 -7.89 -6.26
C TYR A 136 -14.50 -6.84 -5.50
N GLN A 137 -13.85 -6.16 -4.57
CA GLN A 137 -14.41 -5.05 -3.79
C GLN A 137 -13.37 -3.93 -3.74
N GLY A 138 -13.75 -2.74 -4.18
CA GLY A 138 -12.94 -1.55 -4.03
C GLY A 138 -12.85 -1.11 -2.57
N ALA A 139 -11.85 -0.28 -2.24
CA ALA A 139 -11.57 0.15 -0.88
C ALA A 139 -12.76 0.89 -0.22
N GLU A 140 -13.56 1.63 -0.99
CA GLU A 140 -14.76 2.32 -0.50
C GLU A 140 -15.93 1.36 -0.18
N GLY A 141 -15.90 0.13 -0.70
CA GLY A 141 -16.90 -0.90 -0.41
C GLY A 141 -16.70 -1.62 0.94
N ILE A 142 -15.65 -1.28 1.69
CA ILE A 142 -15.31 -1.94 2.96
C ILE A 142 -16.14 -1.39 4.13
N ASP A 143 -16.41 -0.07 4.15
CA ASP A 143 -17.15 0.57 5.26
C ASP A 143 -18.63 0.14 5.32
N SER A 144 -19.21 -0.24 4.19
CA SER A 144 -20.61 -0.68 4.09
C SER A 144 -20.87 -2.09 4.61
N LEU A 145 -19.83 -2.88 4.88
CA LEU A 145 -19.93 -4.26 5.40
C LEU A 145 -19.62 -4.37 6.90
N ILE A 146 -19.00 -3.36 7.51
CA ILE A 146 -18.66 -3.37 8.95
C ILE A 146 -19.89 -3.00 9.81
N THR A 147 -20.99 -2.55 9.21
CA THR A 147 -22.22 -2.13 9.92
C THR A 147 -23.34 -3.18 9.96
N GLN A 148 -23.09 -4.45 9.60
CA GLN A 148 -24.08 -5.53 9.71
C GLN A 148 -23.70 -6.60 10.73
#